data_AF-A0A955VMX0-F1
#
_entry.id   AF-A0A955VMX0-F1
#
_cell.length_a   1.000
_cell.length_b   1.000
_cell.length_c   1.000
_cell.angle_alpha   90.00
_cell.angle_beta   90.00
_cell.angle_gamma   90.00
#
_symmetry.space_group_name_H-M   'P 1'
#
loop_
_entity.id
_entity.type
_entity.pdbx_description
1 polymer ?
#
loop_
_entity_poly.entity_id
_entity_poly.type
_entity_poly.pdbx_seq_one_letter_code
_entity_poly.pdbx_strand_id
1 'polypeptide(L)'
;MQRVLSFVKPIIANFGPLITFLLAKAFFGLTVAIATTVAVTLAEVIWRLSHRERPSGFFWFTVAITVVFGGVDLWLGKSAFFRYEAVATNLLSAIWFGATTFGHKPVILEIAERGRSFERAPRVDIVFFFRLLTWVWVVYFVIKAGVYLVLALRQGDLSRLVVLRALIGSVSFYLLLASNIFGGRRIFIWIRNNGWMPSQRSPASSPPQGRQAPP
;
A
#
# COMPACT_ATOMS: atom_id res chain seq x y z
N MET A 1 5.48 -20.07 -21.93
CA MET A 1 4.07 -20.04 -21.46
C MET A 1 3.90 -20.24 -19.94
N GLN A 2 4.63 -21.13 -19.27
CA GLN A 2 4.48 -21.37 -17.82
C GLN A 2 4.72 -20.13 -16.92
N ARG A 3 5.68 -19.26 -17.26
CA ARG A 3 5.93 -17.99 -16.53
C ARG A 3 4.78 -16.99 -16.62
N VAL A 4 3.98 -17.04 -17.68
CA VAL A 4 2.81 -16.16 -17.87
C VAL A 4 1.64 -16.67 -17.06
N LEU A 5 1.38 -17.99 -17.09
CA LEU A 5 0.34 -18.63 -16.26
C LEU A 5 0.57 -18.49 -14.76
N SER A 6 1.83 -18.57 -14.29
CA SER A 6 2.18 -18.30 -12.89
C SER A 6 1.99 -16.84 -12.47
N PHE A 7 1.98 -15.91 -13.44
CA PHE A 7 1.72 -14.49 -13.20
C PHE A 7 0.23 -14.15 -13.27
N VAL A 8 -0.53 -14.81 -14.15
CA VAL A 8 -1.97 -14.59 -14.36
C VAL A 8 -2.81 -15.15 -13.22
N LYS A 9 -2.46 -16.31 -12.66
CA LYS A 9 -3.21 -16.94 -11.55
C LYS A 9 -3.33 -16.04 -10.30
N PRO A 10 -2.26 -15.40 -9.80
CA PRO A 10 -2.39 -14.45 -8.69
C PRO A 10 -3.09 -13.15 -9.11
N ILE A 11 -2.99 -12.72 -10.37
CA ILE A 11 -3.72 -11.55 -10.87
C ILE A 11 -5.24 -11.81 -10.81
N ILE A 12 -5.71 -12.95 -11.34
CA ILE A 12 -7.14 -13.33 -11.31
C ILE A 12 -7.61 -13.53 -9.87
N ALA A 13 -6.81 -14.18 -9.01
CA ALA A 13 -7.15 -14.34 -7.59
C ALA A 13 -7.29 -12.98 -6.86
N ASN A 14 -6.46 -12.00 -7.22
CA ASN A 14 -6.55 -10.65 -6.67
C ASN A 14 -7.69 -9.80 -7.26
N PHE A 15 -8.18 -10.13 -8.46
CA PHE A 15 -9.40 -9.55 -9.01
C PHE A 15 -10.67 -10.23 -8.47
N GLY A 16 -10.57 -11.37 -7.79
CA GLY A 16 -11.69 -12.07 -7.17
C GLY A 16 -12.59 -11.14 -6.35
N PRO A 17 -12.06 -10.36 -5.39
CA PRO A 17 -12.85 -9.40 -4.62
C PRO A 17 -13.56 -8.34 -5.49
N LEU A 18 -12.91 -7.87 -6.56
CA LEU A 18 -13.51 -6.90 -7.48
C LEU A 18 -14.66 -7.52 -8.29
N ILE A 19 -14.45 -8.72 -8.80
CA ILE A 19 -15.47 -9.47 -9.56
C ILE A 19 -16.65 -9.81 -8.65
N THR A 20 -16.38 -10.31 -7.44
CA THR A 20 -17.40 -10.59 -6.42
C THR A 20 -18.17 -9.34 -6.04
N PHE A 21 -17.49 -8.20 -5.87
CA PHE A 21 -18.14 -6.91 -5.60
C PHE A 21 -19.03 -6.47 -6.77
N LEU A 22 -18.55 -6.59 -8.02
CA LEU A 22 -19.33 -6.25 -9.21
C LEU A 22 -20.56 -7.15 -9.37
N LEU A 23 -20.42 -8.45 -9.14
CA LEU A 23 -21.53 -9.41 -9.17
C LEU A 23 -22.52 -9.12 -8.04
N ALA A 24 -22.04 -8.96 -6.80
CA ALA A 24 -22.90 -8.64 -5.66
C ALA A 24 -23.68 -7.35 -5.88
N LYS A 25 -23.02 -6.30 -6.40
CA LYS A 25 -23.68 -5.05 -6.78
C LYS A 25 -24.76 -5.27 -7.85
N ALA A 26 -24.49 -6.12 -8.86
CA ALA A 26 -25.41 -6.37 -9.96
C ALA A 26 -26.68 -7.13 -9.50
N PHE A 27 -26.55 -8.07 -8.56
CA PHE A 27 -27.66 -8.91 -8.11
C PHE A 27 -28.40 -8.37 -6.87
N PHE A 28 -27.70 -7.71 -5.96
CA PHE A 28 -28.24 -7.35 -4.63
C PHE A 28 -28.18 -5.85 -4.32
N GLY A 29 -27.67 -5.04 -5.26
CA GLY A 29 -27.51 -3.60 -5.07
C GLY A 29 -26.28 -3.23 -4.22
N LEU A 30 -25.99 -1.92 -4.19
CA LEU A 30 -24.78 -1.38 -3.57
C LEU A 30 -24.75 -1.59 -2.05
N THR A 31 -25.89 -1.41 -1.38
CA THR A 31 -26.01 -1.51 0.08
C THR A 31 -25.64 -2.91 0.58
N VAL A 32 -26.14 -3.96 -0.07
CA VAL A 32 -25.85 -5.36 0.31
C VAL A 32 -24.37 -5.67 0.07
N ALA A 33 -23.81 -5.23 -1.05
CA ALA A 33 -22.39 -5.44 -1.34
C ALA A 33 -21.46 -4.81 -0.28
N ILE A 34 -21.77 -3.59 0.17
CA ILE A 34 -21.01 -2.90 1.23
C ILE A 34 -21.18 -3.63 2.56
N ALA A 35 -22.42 -3.95 2.96
CA ALA A 35 -22.72 -4.66 4.20
C ALA A 35 -21.99 -6.02 4.29
N THR A 36 -22.01 -6.80 3.21
CA THR A 36 -21.28 -8.08 3.13
C THR A 36 -19.78 -7.88 3.24
N THR A 37 -19.22 -6.86 2.59
CA THR A 37 -17.78 -6.56 2.66
C THR A 37 -17.35 -6.22 4.09
N VAL A 38 -18.12 -5.39 4.80
CA VAL A 38 -17.88 -5.06 6.21
C VAL A 38 -17.99 -6.30 7.08
N ALA A 39 -19.04 -7.11 6.91
CA ALA A 39 -19.25 -8.34 7.68
C ALA A 39 -18.12 -9.35 7.51
N VAL A 40 -17.68 -9.59 6.27
CA VAL A 40 -16.55 -10.48 5.95
C VAL A 40 -15.25 -9.96 6.56
N THR A 41 -15.00 -8.65 6.50
CA THR A 41 -13.82 -8.03 7.09
C THR A 41 -13.79 -8.22 8.61
N LEU A 42 -14.93 -8.03 9.29
CA LEU A 42 -15.04 -8.26 10.73
C LEU A 42 -14.86 -9.75 11.09
N ALA A 43 -15.43 -10.65 10.29
CA ALA A 43 -15.23 -12.09 10.47
C ALA A 43 -13.75 -12.48 10.31
N GLU A 44 -13.03 -11.89 9.35
CA GLU A 44 -11.59 -12.10 9.17
C GLU A 44 -10.78 -11.60 10.37
N VAL A 45 -11.15 -10.45 10.94
CA VAL A 45 -10.52 -9.94 12.17
C VAL A 45 -10.72 -10.93 13.32
N ILE A 46 -11.95 -11.38 13.55
CA ILE A 46 -12.28 -12.34 14.62
C ILE A 46 -11.50 -13.65 14.42
N TRP A 47 -11.44 -14.14 13.18
CA TRP A 47 -10.71 -15.35 12.82
C TRP A 47 -9.21 -15.23 13.11
N ARG A 48 -8.58 -14.11 12.72
CA ARG A 48 -7.14 -13.90 12.95
C ARG A 48 -6.81 -13.74 14.43
N LEU A 49 -7.68 -13.05 15.18
CA LEU A 49 -7.55 -12.91 16.63
C LEU A 49 -7.70 -14.26 17.34
N SER A 50 -8.66 -15.11 16.92
CA SER A 50 -8.85 -16.44 17.51
C SER A 50 -7.69 -17.39 17.20
N HIS A 51 -7.06 -17.26 16.04
CA HIS A 51 -5.88 -18.05 15.63
C HIS A 51 -4.55 -17.47 16.14
N ARG A 52 -4.58 -16.43 16.98
CA ARG A 52 -3.38 -15.76 17.54
C ARG A 52 -2.39 -15.30 16.46
N GLU A 53 -2.88 -14.99 15.26
CA GLU A 53 -2.06 -14.35 14.24
C GLU A 53 -1.75 -12.92 14.70
N ARG A 54 -0.52 -12.44 14.47
CA ARG A 54 -0.15 -11.03 14.72
C ARG A 54 -0.48 -10.21 13.47
N PRO A 55 -1.61 -9.48 13.42
CA PRO A 55 -1.98 -8.76 12.22
C PRO A 55 -1.02 -7.59 12.02
N SER A 56 -0.64 -7.33 10.76
CA SER A 56 0.25 -6.20 10.43
C SER A 56 -0.43 -4.85 10.71
N GLY A 57 0.37 -3.79 10.87
CA GLY A 57 -0.20 -2.44 10.95
C GLY A 57 -1.01 -2.08 9.69
N PHE A 58 -0.59 -2.58 8.53
CA PHE A 58 -1.32 -2.42 7.26
C PHE A 58 -2.70 -3.11 7.30
N PHE A 59 -2.81 -4.31 7.88
CA PHE A 59 -4.08 -5.00 8.03
C PHE A 59 -5.08 -4.18 8.86
N TRP A 60 -4.65 -3.67 10.02
CA TRP A 60 -5.50 -2.84 10.86
C TRP A 60 -5.91 -1.53 10.17
N PHE A 61 -5.02 -0.92 9.40
CA PHE A 61 -5.34 0.23 8.57
C PHE A 61 -6.42 -0.10 7.53
N THR A 62 -6.30 -1.22 6.81
CA THR A 62 -7.30 -1.64 5.82
C THR A 62 -8.65 -1.98 6.45
N VAL A 63 -8.66 -2.61 7.62
CA VAL A 63 -9.87 -2.89 8.40
C VAL A 63 -10.53 -1.59 8.83
N ALA A 64 -9.76 -0.65 9.40
CA ALA A 64 -10.28 0.63 9.86
C ALA A 64 -10.92 1.42 8.73
N ILE A 65 -10.25 1.53 7.57
CA ILE A 65 -10.83 2.18 6.39
C ILE A 65 -12.12 1.47 5.96
N THR A 66 -12.09 0.15 5.81
CA THR A 66 -13.24 -0.62 5.31
C THR A 66 -14.45 -0.47 6.23
N VAL A 67 -14.26 -0.55 7.54
CA VAL A 67 -15.34 -0.44 8.53
C VAL A 67 -15.86 0.99 8.64
N VAL A 68 -14.97 2.00 8.68
CA VAL A 68 -15.39 3.41 8.80
C VAL A 68 -16.11 3.86 7.53
N PHE A 69 -15.52 3.67 6.36
CA PHE A 69 -16.14 4.11 5.11
C PHE A 69 -17.37 3.26 4.76
N GLY A 70 -17.31 1.94 4.95
CA GLY A 70 -18.47 1.07 4.76
C GLY A 70 -19.62 1.40 5.71
N GLY A 71 -19.32 1.72 6.97
CA GLY A 71 -20.33 2.15 7.95
C GLY A 71 -20.96 3.50 7.59
N VAL A 72 -20.15 4.48 7.17
CA VAL A 72 -20.62 5.78 6.72
C VAL A 72 -21.48 5.65 5.46
N ASP A 73 -21.10 4.79 4.51
CA ASP A 73 -21.88 4.55 3.30
C ASP A 73 -23.24 3.91 3.60
N LEU A 74 -23.28 2.96 4.54
CA LEU A 74 -24.54 2.33 5.00
C LEU A 74 -25.44 3.34 5.73
N TRP A 75 -24.85 4.25 6.51
CA TRP A 75 -25.61 5.24 7.29
C TRP A 75 -26.16 6.38 6.44
N LEU A 76 -25.34 6.94 5.55
CA LEU A 76 -25.71 8.13 4.78
C LEU A 76 -26.69 7.83 3.65
N GLY A 77 -26.68 6.61 3.09
CA GLY A 77 -27.60 6.18 2.03
C GLY A 77 -27.63 7.04 0.76
N LYS A 78 -26.78 8.08 0.67
CA LYS A 78 -26.82 9.16 -0.32
C LYS A 78 -25.49 9.31 -1.05
N SER A 79 -25.61 9.52 -2.36
CA SER A 79 -24.57 9.66 -3.40
C SER A 79 -23.48 10.70 -3.15
N ALA A 80 -23.69 11.71 -2.28
CA ALA A 80 -22.76 12.84 -2.15
C ALA A 80 -21.43 12.45 -1.48
N PHE A 81 -21.45 11.66 -0.40
CA PHE A 81 -20.23 11.22 0.27
C PHE A 81 -19.42 10.25 -0.58
N PHE A 82 -20.11 9.39 -1.34
CA PHE A 82 -19.52 8.43 -2.26
C PHE A 82 -18.56 9.07 -3.28
N ARG A 83 -18.83 10.32 -3.69
CA ARG A 83 -17.96 11.05 -4.63
C ARG A 83 -16.61 11.41 -4.03
N TYR A 84 -16.59 11.80 -2.75
CA TYR A 84 -15.37 12.24 -2.06
C TYR A 84 -14.68 11.13 -1.28
N GLU A 85 -15.36 10.00 -1.07
CA GLU A 85 -14.83 8.79 -0.42
C GLU A 85 -13.46 8.39 -1.01
N ALA A 86 -13.35 8.38 -2.34
CA ALA A 86 -12.11 8.05 -3.03
C ALA A 86 -10.99 9.07 -2.77
N VAL A 87 -11.32 10.36 -2.65
CA VAL A 87 -10.36 11.42 -2.32
C VAL A 87 -9.88 11.24 -0.88
N ALA A 88 -10.83 11.09 0.06
CA ALA A 88 -10.56 10.95 1.48
C ALA A 88 -9.71 9.71 1.79
N THR A 89 -10.07 8.55 1.25
CA THR A 89 -9.32 7.30 1.43
C THR A 89 -7.88 7.38 0.92
N ASN A 90 -7.65 8.04 -0.22
CA ASN A 90 -6.30 8.21 -0.77
C ASN A 90 -5.48 9.22 0.06
N LEU A 91 -6.08 10.33 0.52
CA LEU A 91 -5.40 11.26 1.41
C LEU A 91 -5.08 10.64 2.76
N LEU A 92 -6.01 9.89 3.37
CA LEU A 92 -5.76 9.15 4.60
C LEU A 92 -4.66 8.12 4.41
N SER A 93 -4.62 7.44 3.26
CA SER A 93 -3.51 6.54 2.91
C SER A 93 -2.18 7.31 2.82
N ALA A 94 -2.14 8.45 2.13
CA ALA A 94 -0.95 9.28 2.04
C ALA A 94 -0.45 9.73 3.43
N ILE A 95 -1.37 10.18 4.30
CA ILE A 95 -1.06 10.60 5.67
C ILE A 95 -0.52 9.41 6.48
N TRP A 96 -1.19 8.26 6.43
CA TRP A 96 -0.77 7.07 7.16
C TRP A 96 0.60 6.58 6.71
N PHE A 97 0.81 6.40 5.41
CA PHE A 97 2.11 6.00 4.87
C PHE A 97 3.18 7.04 5.19
N GLY A 98 2.87 8.34 5.08
CA GLY A 98 3.77 9.43 5.43
C GLY A 98 4.17 9.40 6.90
N ALA A 99 3.20 9.25 7.81
CA ALA A 99 3.46 9.12 9.24
C ALA A 99 4.40 7.93 9.56
N THR A 100 4.28 6.82 8.82
CA THR A 100 5.14 5.65 9.03
C THR A 100 6.60 5.88 8.61
N THR A 101 6.90 6.91 7.82
CA THR A 101 8.29 7.27 7.47
C THR A 101 9.08 7.81 8.65
N PHE A 102 8.40 8.48 9.59
CA PHE A 102 9.01 9.02 10.82
C PHE A 102 9.19 7.96 11.91
N GLY A 103 8.57 6.79 11.76
CA GLY A 103 8.71 5.66 12.67
C GLY A 103 10.04 4.91 12.52
N HIS A 104 10.25 3.96 13.43
CA HIS A 104 11.41 3.06 13.44
C HIS A 104 11.43 2.10 12.24
N LYS A 105 10.26 1.71 11.73
CA LYS A 105 10.11 0.82 10.57
C LYS A 105 8.99 1.31 9.65
N PRO A 106 9.28 1.62 8.37
CA PRO A 106 8.23 1.94 7.41
C PRO A 106 7.39 0.68 7.08
N VAL A 107 6.09 0.85 6.83
CA VAL A 107 5.15 -0.27 6.59
C VAL A 107 5.59 -1.14 5.41
N ILE A 108 6.15 -0.54 4.36
CA ILE A 108 6.63 -1.27 3.18
C ILE A 108 7.79 -2.21 3.54
N LEU A 109 8.63 -1.83 4.51
CA LEU A 109 9.68 -2.70 5.02
C LEU A 109 9.08 -3.89 5.80
N GLU A 110 8.04 -3.68 6.60
CA GLU A 110 7.35 -4.78 7.30
C GLU A 110 6.79 -5.81 6.30
N ILE A 111 6.18 -5.33 5.21
CA ILE A 111 5.65 -6.17 4.13
C ILE A 111 6.79 -6.93 3.43
N ALA A 112 7.92 -6.26 3.16
CA ALA A 112 9.07 -6.87 2.50
C ALA A 112 9.82 -7.89 3.39
N GLU A 113 9.91 -7.64 4.70
CA GLU A 113 10.54 -8.55 5.67
C GLU A 113 9.79 -9.88 5.77
N ARG A 114 8.45 -9.85 5.70
CA ARG A 114 7.63 -11.08 5.64
C ARG A 114 7.92 -11.93 4.39
N GLY A 115 8.46 -11.34 3.33
CA GLY A 115 8.81 -12.00 2.07
C GLY A 115 10.26 -12.50 1.96
N ARG A 116 11.06 -12.47 3.03
CA ARG A 116 12.47 -12.98 3.11
C ARG A 116 13.47 -12.44 2.06
N SER A 117 13.30 -11.23 1.52
CA SER A 117 14.14 -10.77 0.39
C SER A 117 15.43 -10.01 0.72
N PHE A 118 15.73 -9.67 1.99
CA PHE A 118 16.78 -8.67 2.30
C PHE A 118 17.78 -9.05 3.43
N GLU A 119 18.16 -10.31 3.56
CA GLU A 119 19.11 -10.78 4.60
C GLU A 119 20.54 -10.22 4.50
N ARG A 120 20.96 -9.64 3.35
CA ARG A 120 22.38 -9.36 3.06
C ARG A 120 22.80 -7.88 3.01
N ALA A 121 21.91 -6.91 3.17
CA ALA A 121 22.28 -5.48 3.13
C ALA A 121 22.32 -4.85 4.54
N PRO A 122 23.16 -3.83 4.79
CA PRO A 122 23.17 -3.12 6.07
C PRO A 122 21.77 -2.58 6.40
N ARG A 123 21.29 -2.82 7.63
CA ARG A 123 19.93 -2.44 8.04
C ARG A 123 19.63 -0.96 7.81
N VAL A 124 20.62 -0.08 7.97
CA VAL A 124 20.48 1.37 7.74
C VAL A 124 20.14 1.72 6.28
N ASP A 125 20.79 1.08 5.32
CA ASP A 125 20.58 1.37 3.89
C ASP A 125 19.25 0.81 3.39
N ILE A 126 18.87 -0.36 3.91
CA ILE A 126 17.56 -0.97 3.67
C ILE A 126 16.46 -0.01 4.17
N VAL A 127 16.55 0.44 5.43
CA VAL A 127 15.56 1.34 6.03
C VAL A 127 15.47 2.65 5.25
N PHE A 128 16.60 3.24 4.84
CA PHE A 128 16.62 4.45 4.02
C PHE A 128 15.92 4.25 2.66
N PHE A 129 16.26 3.18 1.95
CA PHE A 129 15.63 2.86 0.66
C PHE A 129 14.11 2.66 0.80
N PHE A 130 13.66 1.93 1.81
CA PHE A 130 12.23 1.72 2.05
C PHE A 130 11.51 2.97 2.55
N ARG A 131 12.20 3.92 3.19
CA ARG A 131 11.65 5.25 3.49
C ARG A 131 11.44 6.06 2.21
N LEU A 132 12.41 6.07 1.30
CA LEU A 132 12.28 6.73 -0.01
C LEU A 132 11.14 6.09 -0.82
N LEU A 133 11.04 4.76 -0.81
CA LEU A 133 9.96 4.04 -1.47
C LEU A 133 8.59 4.40 -0.88
N THR A 134 8.50 4.52 0.44
CA THR A 134 7.29 4.99 1.12
C THR A 134 6.91 6.41 0.67
N TRP A 135 7.87 7.33 0.50
CA TRP A 135 7.59 8.65 -0.04
C TRP A 135 7.03 8.63 -1.47
N VAL A 136 7.52 7.72 -2.32
CA VAL A 136 6.93 7.50 -3.66
C VAL A 136 5.46 7.09 -3.56
N TRP A 137 5.11 6.23 -2.59
CA TRP A 137 3.71 5.84 -2.35
C TRP A 137 2.87 7.01 -1.85
N VAL A 138 3.41 7.84 -0.94
CA VAL A 138 2.72 9.04 -0.45
C VAL A 138 2.40 9.98 -1.60
N VAL A 139 3.39 10.31 -2.43
CA VAL A 139 3.22 11.17 -3.61
C VAL A 139 2.19 10.57 -4.57
N TYR A 140 2.27 9.26 -4.83
CA TYR A 140 1.30 8.55 -5.64
C TYR A 140 -0.13 8.69 -5.10
N PHE A 141 -0.35 8.49 -3.81
CA PHE A 141 -1.68 8.61 -3.20
C PHE A 141 -2.21 10.04 -3.24
N VAL A 142 -1.35 11.05 -3.06
CA VAL A 142 -1.72 12.47 -3.21
C VAL A 142 -2.14 12.79 -4.64
N ILE A 143 -1.36 12.37 -5.64
CA ILE A 143 -1.69 12.56 -7.05
C ILE A 143 -3.03 11.88 -7.38
N LYS A 144 -3.21 10.64 -6.91
CA LYS A 144 -4.43 9.86 -7.12
C LYS A 144 -5.66 10.50 -6.47
N ALA A 145 -5.51 11.06 -5.27
CA ALA A 145 -6.56 11.85 -4.63
C ALA A 145 -6.92 13.08 -5.47
N GLY A 146 -5.94 13.77 -6.05
CA GLY A 146 -6.16 14.88 -6.99
C GLY A 146 -6.94 14.46 -8.24
N VAL A 147 -6.58 13.33 -8.85
CA VAL A 147 -7.32 12.75 -9.99
C VAL A 147 -8.77 12.45 -9.60
N TYR A 148 -9.00 11.84 -8.45
CA TYR A 148 -10.35 11.56 -7.96
C TYR A 148 -11.13 12.81 -7.61
N LEU A 149 -10.48 13.86 -7.10
CA LEU A 149 -11.12 15.14 -6.85
C LEU A 149 -11.59 15.79 -8.16
N VAL A 150 -10.74 15.79 -9.19
CA VAL A 150 -11.13 16.28 -10.53
C VAL A 150 -12.30 15.49 -11.09
N LEU A 151 -12.30 14.15 -10.93
CA LEU A 151 -13.42 13.31 -11.35
C LEU A 151 -14.70 13.57 -10.54
N ALA A 152 -14.59 13.84 -9.24
CA ALA A 152 -15.73 14.15 -8.38
C ALA A 152 -16.36 15.51 -8.72
N LEU A 153 -15.54 16.49 -9.10
CA LEU A 153 -15.98 17.84 -9.49
C LEU A 153 -16.63 17.86 -10.89
N ARG A 154 -16.17 16.99 -11.80
CA ARG A 154 -16.84 16.79 -13.10
C ARG A 154 -18.12 16.00 -12.83
N GLN A 155 -19.29 16.63 -13.00
CA GLN A 155 -20.62 16.10 -12.66
C GLN A 155 -21.04 14.87 -13.52
N GLY A 156 -20.32 13.76 -13.40
CA GLY A 156 -20.59 12.51 -14.12
C GLY A 156 -21.57 11.61 -13.38
N ASP A 157 -22.21 10.71 -14.14
CA ASP A 157 -23.01 9.60 -13.60
C ASP A 157 -22.19 8.80 -12.58
N LEU A 158 -22.78 8.57 -11.40
CA LEU A 158 -22.19 7.85 -10.28
C LEU A 158 -21.71 6.45 -10.71
N SER A 159 -22.45 5.78 -11.60
CA SER A 159 -22.10 4.46 -12.10
C SER A 159 -20.78 4.46 -12.86
N ARG A 160 -20.55 5.49 -13.69
CA ARG A 160 -19.30 5.66 -14.44
C ARG A 160 -18.14 6.00 -13.51
N LEU A 161 -18.38 6.80 -12.47
CA LEU A 161 -17.36 7.11 -11.46
C LEU A 161 -16.93 5.86 -10.69
N VAL A 162 -17.84 4.97 -10.32
CA VAL A 162 -17.52 3.69 -9.65
C VAL A 162 -16.58 2.85 -10.52
N VAL A 163 -16.92 2.70 -11.81
CA VAL A 163 -16.14 1.88 -12.74
C VAL A 163 -14.78 2.51 -13.03
N LEU A 164 -14.72 3.82 -13.28
CA LEU A 164 -13.45 4.53 -13.48
C LEU A 164 -12.57 4.43 -12.22
N ARG A 165 -13.16 4.59 -11.03
CA ARG A 165 -12.45 4.41 -9.76
C ARG A 165 -11.88 3.01 -9.61
N ALA A 166 -12.66 1.97 -9.94
CA ALA A 166 -12.18 0.59 -9.88
C ALA A 166 -11.04 0.35 -10.88
N LEU A 167 -11.20 0.77 -12.14
CA LEU A 167 -10.21 0.56 -13.20
C LEU A 167 -8.93 1.36 -12.94
N ILE A 168 -9.04 2.69 -12.80
CA ILE A 168 -7.88 3.55 -12.50
C ILE A 168 -7.27 3.09 -11.19
N GLY A 169 -8.10 2.79 -10.18
CA GLY A 169 -7.71 2.32 -8.87
C GLY A 169 -6.80 1.10 -8.91
N SER A 170 -7.28 0.01 -9.48
CA SER A 170 -6.58 -1.26 -9.56
C SER A 170 -5.39 -1.19 -10.52
N VAL A 171 -5.56 -0.64 -11.72
CA VAL A 171 -4.48 -0.60 -12.73
C VAL A 171 -3.31 0.25 -12.24
N SER A 172 -3.57 1.47 -11.76
CA SER A 172 -2.50 2.33 -11.24
C SER A 172 -1.77 1.72 -10.05
N PHE A 173 -2.49 1.00 -9.18
CA PHE A 173 -1.90 0.34 -8.02
C PHE A 173 -1.02 -0.85 -8.42
N TYR A 174 -1.47 -1.68 -9.36
CA TYR A 174 -0.66 -2.77 -9.87
C TYR A 174 0.56 -2.28 -10.64
N LEU A 175 0.45 -1.17 -11.37
CA LEU A 175 1.59 -0.53 -12.02
C LEU A 175 2.63 -0.05 -11.00
N LEU A 176 2.19 0.59 -9.91
CA LEU A 176 3.06 0.98 -8.80
C LEU A 176 3.73 -0.24 -8.14
N LEU A 177 2.98 -1.31 -7.88
CA LEU A 177 3.54 -2.53 -7.31
C LEU A 177 4.56 -3.16 -8.27
N ALA A 178 4.23 -3.27 -9.55
CA ALA A 178 5.12 -3.81 -10.57
C ALA A 178 6.40 -2.97 -10.68
N SER A 179 6.29 -1.63 -10.72
CA SER A 179 7.46 -0.75 -10.79
C SER A 179 8.36 -0.91 -9.57
N ASN A 180 7.79 -1.13 -8.38
CA ASN A 180 8.57 -1.33 -7.16
C ASN A 180 9.23 -2.71 -7.11
N ILE A 181 8.56 -3.77 -7.55
CA ILE A 181 9.10 -5.13 -7.56
C ILE A 181 10.21 -5.25 -8.61
N PHE A 182 9.96 -4.80 -9.85
CA PHE A 182 10.92 -4.93 -10.95
C PHE A 182 12.01 -3.86 -10.92
N GLY A 183 11.65 -2.63 -10.53
CA GLY A 183 12.55 -1.49 -10.48
C GLY A 183 13.33 -1.40 -9.16
N GLY A 184 12.81 -1.94 -8.05
CA GLY A 184 13.38 -1.72 -6.72
C GLY A 184 14.84 -2.13 -6.60
N ARG A 185 15.22 -3.30 -7.15
CA ARG A 185 16.62 -3.76 -7.14
C ARG A 185 17.54 -2.88 -7.98
N ARG A 186 17.06 -2.41 -9.15
CA ARG A 186 17.84 -1.53 -10.03
C ARG A 186 18.04 -0.16 -9.40
N ILE A 187 16.98 0.40 -8.82
CA ILE A 187 17.01 1.69 -8.12
C ILE A 187 17.93 1.59 -6.90
N PHE A 188 17.84 0.52 -6.11
CA PHE A 188 18.72 0.30 -4.95
C PHE A 188 20.20 0.26 -5.36
N ILE A 189 20.55 -0.51 -6.40
CA ILE A 189 21.93 -0.58 -6.92
C ILE A 189 22.37 0.79 -7.44
N TRP A 190 21.51 1.50 -8.18
CA TRP A 190 21.83 2.83 -8.71
C TRP A 190 22.09 3.85 -7.59
N ILE A 191 21.24 3.89 -6.55
CA ILE A 191 21.44 4.77 -5.37
C ILE A 191 22.76 4.43 -4.66
N ARG A 192 23.07 3.14 -4.51
CA ARG A 192 24.32 2.67 -3.89
C ARG A 192 25.55 3.05 -4.72
N ASN A 193 25.48 2.90 -6.04
CA ASN A 193 26.60 3.23 -6.92
C ASN A 193 26.88 4.74 -6.97
N ASN A 194 25.85 5.57 -6.77
CA ASN A 194 25.98 7.02 -6.73
C ASN A 194 26.42 7.59 -5.37
N GLY A 195 26.73 6.76 -4.37
CA GLY A 195 27.20 7.28 -3.07
C GLY A 195 26.09 7.87 -2.18
N TRP A 196 24.81 7.63 -2.50
CA TRP A 196 23.69 8.25 -1.79
C TRP A 196 23.27 7.49 -0.54
N MET A 197 23.86 6.33 -0.28
CA MET A 197 23.52 5.52 0.90
C MET A 197 24.13 6.14 2.17
N PRO A 198 23.38 6.19 3.29
CA PRO A 198 23.89 6.72 4.55
C PRO A 198 25.16 6.00 5.05
N SER A 199 25.28 4.69 4.83
CA SER A 199 26.48 3.91 5.18
C SER A 199 27.76 4.38 4.49
N GLN A 200 27.65 5.02 3.32
CA GLN A 200 28.78 5.57 2.56
C GLN A 200 29.12 6.99 3.00
N ARG A 201 28.20 7.69 3.69
CA ARG A 201 28.36 9.07 4.15
C ARG A 201 28.89 9.16 5.57
N SER A 202 28.79 8.09 6.35
CA SER A 202 29.45 7.98 7.66
C SER A 202 30.79 7.28 7.49
N PRO A 203 31.93 7.99 7.35
CA PRO A 203 33.21 7.36 7.62
C PRO A 203 33.16 6.93 9.08
N ALA A 204 33.14 5.63 9.33
CA ALA A 204 33.46 5.12 10.65
C ALA A 204 34.80 5.74 11.02
N SER A 205 34.82 6.48 12.12
CA SER A 205 36.02 6.87 12.85
C SER A 205 36.98 5.71 12.86
N SER A 206 38.04 5.79 12.06
CA SER A 206 39.19 4.90 12.18
C SER A 206 39.61 4.92 13.65
N PRO A 207 39.63 3.80 14.39
CA PRO A 207 40.39 3.80 15.64
C PRO A 207 41.83 4.15 15.27
N PRO A 208 42.55 4.97 16.05
CA PRO A 208 43.92 5.30 15.74
C PRO A 208 44.73 4.00 15.68
N GLN A 209 45.11 3.59 14.47
CA GLN A 209 46.21 2.66 14.29
C GLN A 209 47.48 3.39 14.72
N GLY A 210 48.12 2.86 15.75
CA GLY A 210 49.53 3.13 16.03
C GLY A 210 49.79 4.19 17.10
N ARG A 211 50.07 3.71 18.32
CA ARG A 211 51.46 3.70 18.84
C ARG A 211 51.66 2.44 19.67
N GLN A 212 52.17 1.39 19.04
CA GLN A 212 53.02 0.44 19.77
C GLN A 212 54.30 1.19 20.11
N ALA A 213 54.63 1.32 21.39
CA ALA A 213 55.96 1.76 21.80
C ALA A 213 56.92 0.55 21.69
N PRO A 214 58.13 0.73 21.11
CA PRO A 214 59.17 -0.30 21.08
C PRO A 214 59.79 -0.51 22.50
N PRO A 215 60.55 -1.62 22.71
CA PRO A 215 60.75 -2.25 24.02
C PRO A 215 61.54 -1.44 25.05
#